data_AF-A0A1Y1X4W1-F1
#
_entry.id   AF-A0A1Y1X4W1-F1
#
_cell.length_a   1.000
_cell.length_b   1.000
_cell.length_c   1.000
_cell.angle_alpha   90.00
_cell.angle_beta   90.00
_cell.angle_gamma   90.00
#
_symmetry.space_group_name_H-M   'P 1'
#
loop_
_entity.id
_entity.type
_entity.pdbx_description
1 polymer ?
#
loop_
_entity_poly.entity_id
_entity_poly.type
_entity_poly.pdbx_seq_one_letter_code
_entity_poly.pdbx_strand_id
1 'polypeptide(L)'
;MDNTCYTINDVVSNPEIQTKKVGKVYYNWNDLEKLKHERMLVVYNGNVLDLTDFLSTAHPDAKYSNDLDNIIRNRNSLDITYSMSKNSNNKKAIKCMNEMYKVGIIGKTTSGCIISNIFLVLTLIFVIGVIIIKFCMAIIFSWFLKWPMGDRYGYIKKIITCYSEGHDGIANTLDSLSNTEYPDSLKLIVVICDGLVKGEGNDEYTPDIVIDMVDPGNGSSYYDRGPQEPKSYVAIAEGQKRHNMAQIYAGWYRYAINAYSRKVPMIGIIKCGTESERIGPNRSPKPGNRGKRDSQILLLGFLSRVMFNERMTEFDFDLFTKIYELTGVHADVYESIMMVDADTIV
;
A
#
# COMPACT_ATOMS: atom_id res chain seq x y z
N MET A 1 -49.02 4.60 12.14
CA MET A 1 -49.25 3.51 13.10
C MET A 1 -49.73 4.19 14.36
N ASP A 2 -51.00 4.02 14.71
CA ASP A 2 -51.55 4.67 15.90
C ASP A 2 -50.86 4.09 17.14
N ASN A 3 -50.21 4.95 17.92
CA ASN A 3 -49.58 4.61 19.19
C ASN A 3 -50.62 4.48 20.32
N THR A 4 -51.81 3.94 20.01
CA THR A 4 -52.87 3.70 20.98
C THR A 4 -52.68 2.33 21.62
N CYS A 5 -52.46 2.33 22.93
CA CYS A 5 -52.41 1.11 23.72
C CYS A 5 -53.85 0.60 23.94
N TYR A 6 -54.15 -0.60 23.46
CA TYR A 6 -55.43 -1.27 23.69
C TYR A 6 -55.30 -2.26 24.86
N THR A 7 -56.28 -2.27 25.76
CA THR A 7 -56.38 -3.31 26.77
C THR A 7 -56.92 -4.60 26.15
N ILE A 8 -56.75 -5.73 26.85
CA ILE A 8 -57.30 -7.01 26.39
C ILE A 8 -58.83 -6.94 26.19
N ASN A 9 -59.52 -6.13 26.99
CA ASN A 9 -60.97 -5.94 26.90
C ASN A 9 -61.36 -5.15 25.65
N ASP A 10 -60.54 -4.20 25.21
CA ASP A 10 -60.77 -3.42 23.99
C ASP A 10 -60.63 -4.30 22.74
N VAL A 11 -59.64 -5.20 22.74
CA VAL A 11 -59.40 -6.15 21.65
C VAL A 11 -60.50 -7.22 21.58
N VAL A 12 -61.02 -7.65 22.74
CA VAL A 12 -62.11 -8.67 22.80
C VAL A 12 -63.47 -8.08 22.44
N SER A 13 -63.71 -6.80 22.76
CA SER A 13 -64.98 -6.13 22.48
C SER A 13 -65.10 -5.56 21.06
N ASN A 14 -63.98 -5.27 20.39
CA ASN A 14 -63.99 -4.72 19.04
C ASN A 14 -63.24 -5.64 18.04
N PRO A 15 -63.96 -6.42 17.20
CA PRO A 15 -63.36 -7.34 16.25
C PRO A 15 -62.60 -6.67 15.09
N GLU A 16 -62.67 -5.34 14.94
CA GLU A 16 -61.92 -4.59 13.92
C GLU A 16 -60.46 -4.31 14.32
N ILE A 17 -60.09 -4.50 15.61
CA ILE A 17 -58.75 -4.25 16.11
C ILE A 17 -57.83 -5.43 15.77
N GLN A 18 -57.12 -5.34 14.64
CA GLN A 18 -56.11 -6.33 14.24
C GLN A 18 -54.78 -6.12 14.96
N THR A 19 -54.55 -6.82 16.07
CA THR A 19 -53.25 -6.78 16.77
C THR A 19 -52.25 -7.75 16.13
N LYS A 20 -51.09 -7.25 15.68
CA LYS A 20 -49.95 -8.07 15.24
C LYS A 20 -48.91 -8.16 16.36
N LYS A 21 -48.54 -9.36 16.75
CA LYS A 21 -47.47 -9.57 17.74
C LYS A 21 -46.13 -9.08 17.17
N VAL A 22 -45.61 -7.97 17.72
CA VAL A 22 -44.37 -7.33 17.23
C VAL A 22 -43.11 -8.04 17.73
N GLY A 23 -43.08 -8.51 18.98
CA GLY A 23 -41.90 -9.16 19.56
C GLY A 23 -42.04 -9.44 21.05
N LYS A 24 -40.97 -9.97 21.66
CA LYS A 24 -40.85 -10.09 23.12
C LYS A 24 -40.15 -8.85 23.66
N VAL A 25 -40.62 -8.32 24.79
CA VAL A 25 -39.99 -7.19 25.47
C VAL A 25 -38.85 -7.69 26.35
N TYR A 26 -37.68 -7.06 26.21
CA TYR A 26 -36.49 -7.35 27.00
C TYR A 26 -36.16 -6.17 27.91
N TYR A 27 -35.84 -6.47 29.16
CA TYR A 27 -35.37 -5.49 30.14
C TYR A 27 -33.92 -5.79 30.52
N ASN A 28 -33.10 -4.75 30.68
CA ASN A 28 -31.83 -4.87 31.38
C ASN A 28 -32.03 -4.56 32.87
N TRP A 29 -31.09 -4.99 33.71
CA TRP A 29 -31.12 -4.68 35.14
C TRP A 29 -31.14 -3.16 35.41
N ASN A 30 -30.44 -2.38 34.59
CA ASN A 30 -30.43 -0.92 34.66
C ASN A 30 -31.82 -0.31 34.35
N ASP A 31 -32.63 -0.97 33.52
CA ASP A 31 -33.98 -0.50 33.21
C ASP A 31 -34.92 -0.72 34.40
N LEU A 32 -34.77 -1.85 35.09
CA LEU A 32 -35.51 -2.16 36.32
C LEU A 32 -35.12 -1.23 37.47
N GLU A 33 -33.85 -0.83 37.55
CA GLU A 33 -33.38 0.10 38.57
C GLU A 33 -33.94 1.52 38.36
N LYS A 34 -33.98 2.00 37.10
CA LYS A 34 -34.59 3.30 36.77
C LYS A 34 -36.08 3.35 37.13
N LEU A 35 -36.80 2.26 36.90
CA LEU A 35 -38.25 2.16 37.16
C LEU A 35 -38.60 1.83 38.62
N LYS A 36 -37.60 1.65 39.49
CA LYS A 36 -37.78 1.21 40.88
C LYS A 36 -38.69 2.13 41.72
N HIS A 37 -38.73 3.43 41.39
CA HIS A 37 -39.55 4.41 42.11
C HIS A 37 -40.96 4.56 41.56
N GLU A 38 -41.21 4.10 40.32
CA GLU A 38 -42.50 4.27 39.64
C GLU A 38 -43.31 2.97 39.63
N ARG A 39 -42.65 1.81 39.56
CA ARG A 39 -43.28 0.51 39.42
C ARG A 39 -42.66 -0.54 40.33
N MET A 40 -43.48 -1.51 40.72
CA MET A 40 -43.04 -2.71 41.43
C MET A 40 -42.74 -3.81 40.43
N LEU A 41 -41.51 -3.84 39.92
CA LEU A 41 -41.05 -4.84 38.97
C LEU A 41 -40.19 -5.87 39.68
N VAL A 42 -40.51 -7.15 39.54
CA VAL A 42 -39.72 -8.24 40.12
C VAL A 42 -39.35 -9.27 39.07
N VAL A 43 -38.21 -9.93 39.25
CA VAL A 43 -37.73 -10.96 38.32
C VAL A 43 -37.97 -12.35 38.92
N TYR A 44 -38.66 -13.21 38.17
CA TYR A 44 -38.87 -14.61 38.51
C TYR A 44 -38.54 -15.51 37.34
N ASN A 45 -37.58 -16.42 37.54
CA ASN A 45 -37.09 -17.38 36.55
C ASN A 45 -36.74 -16.71 35.20
N GLY A 46 -36.16 -15.50 35.25
CA GLY A 46 -35.81 -14.69 34.09
C GLY A 46 -36.98 -13.94 33.42
N ASN A 47 -38.21 -14.07 33.91
CA ASN A 47 -39.34 -13.23 33.48
C ASN A 47 -39.45 -12.00 34.39
N VAL A 48 -39.80 -10.86 33.81
CA VAL A 48 -40.10 -9.62 34.53
C VAL A 48 -41.61 -9.55 34.76
N LEU A 49 -42.01 -9.40 36.02
CA LEU A 49 -43.40 -9.32 36.45
C LEU A 49 -43.68 -7.91 36.98
N ASP A 50 -44.77 -7.29 36.54
CA ASP A 50 -45.26 -6.01 37.07
C ASP A 50 -46.35 -6.27 38.10
N LEU A 51 -46.00 -6.12 39.38
CA LEU A 51 -46.89 -6.39 40.51
C LEU A 51 -47.46 -5.10 41.11
N THR A 52 -47.36 -3.97 40.41
CA THR A 52 -47.87 -2.68 40.89
C THR A 52 -49.37 -2.75 41.13
N ASP A 53 -50.13 -3.25 40.15
CA ASP A 53 -51.59 -3.39 40.25
C ASP A 53 -52.03 -4.46 41.26
N PHE A 54 -51.23 -5.51 41.40
CA PHE A 54 -51.47 -6.56 42.39
C PHE A 54 -51.38 -5.98 43.81
N LEU A 55 -50.36 -5.16 44.10
CA LEU A 55 -50.17 -4.53 45.40
C LEU A 55 -51.17 -3.41 45.69
N SER A 56 -51.75 -2.77 44.67
CA SER A 56 -52.78 -1.73 44.83
C SER A 56 -54.20 -2.29 44.96
N THR A 57 -54.47 -3.45 44.37
CA THR A 57 -55.80 -4.10 44.34
C THR A 57 -55.97 -5.16 45.44
N ALA A 58 -54.89 -5.54 46.14
CA ALA A 58 -54.95 -6.48 47.24
C ALA A 58 -55.84 -5.92 48.38
N HIS A 59 -57.08 -6.40 48.43
CA HIS A 59 -58.04 -6.08 49.49
C HIS A 59 -57.47 -6.46 50.87
N PRO A 60 -57.67 -5.64 51.92
CA PRO A 60 -57.26 -5.97 53.29
C PRO A 60 -57.86 -7.28 53.84
N ASP A 61 -58.88 -7.83 53.18
CA ASP A 61 -59.57 -9.07 53.56
C ASP A 61 -59.12 -10.32 52.78
N ALA A 62 -58.24 -10.16 51.77
CA ALA A 62 -57.65 -11.30 51.10
C ALA A 62 -56.57 -11.90 52.00
N LYS A 63 -56.89 -13.03 52.64
CA LYS A 63 -56.01 -13.83 53.52
C LYS A 63 -54.83 -14.46 52.75
N TYR A 64 -54.05 -13.64 52.04
CA TYR A 64 -52.74 -13.99 51.53
C TYR A 64 -51.70 -13.75 52.63
N SER A 65 -50.83 -14.74 52.81
CA SER A 65 -49.80 -14.76 53.84
C SER A 65 -49.01 -13.45 53.87
N ASN A 66 -48.93 -12.79 55.03
CA ASN A 66 -48.05 -11.63 55.28
C ASN A 66 -46.61 -11.83 54.75
N ASP A 67 -46.16 -13.09 54.64
CA ASP A 67 -44.87 -13.47 54.06
C ASP A 67 -44.74 -13.07 52.58
N LEU A 68 -45.78 -13.27 51.76
CA LEU A 68 -45.73 -13.05 50.31
C LEU A 68 -45.58 -11.55 49.97
N ASP A 69 -46.42 -10.72 50.59
CA ASP A 69 -46.40 -9.28 50.38
C ASP A 69 -45.10 -8.64 50.88
N ASN A 70 -44.59 -9.13 52.02
CA ASN A 70 -43.30 -8.69 52.55
C ASN A 70 -42.13 -9.06 51.64
N ILE A 71 -42.16 -10.24 51.01
CA ILE A 71 -41.12 -10.64 50.04
C ILE A 71 -41.15 -9.74 48.82
N ILE A 72 -42.34 -9.43 48.28
CA ILE A 72 -42.50 -8.61 47.08
C ILE A 72 -42.07 -7.15 47.35
N ARG A 73 -42.59 -6.53 48.42
CA ARG A 73 -42.32 -5.11 48.73
C ARG A 73 -40.84 -4.85 49.05
N ASN A 74 -40.17 -5.79 49.72
CA ASN A 74 -38.77 -5.63 50.10
C ASN A 74 -37.76 -5.97 48.99
N ARG A 75 -38.22 -6.56 47.86
CA ARG A 75 -37.36 -7.02 46.77
C ARG A 75 -37.71 -6.37 45.43
N ASN A 76 -38.10 -5.10 45.44
CA ASN A 76 -38.34 -4.35 44.21
C ASN A 76 -37.08 -4.28 43.33
N SER A 77 -37.25 -4.49 42.03
CA SER A 77 -36.21 -4.52 41.00
C SER A 77 -35.15 -5.61 41.21
N LEU A 78 -35.46 -6.67 41.97
CA LEU A 78 -34.56 -7.78 42.25
C LEU A 78 -35.13 -9.12 41.79
N ASP A 79 -34.25 -10.13 41.75
CA ASP A 79 -34.63 -11.52 41.50
C ASP A 79 -35.21 -12.16 42.78
N ILE A 80 -36.48 -12.55 42.72
CA ILE A 80 -37.21 -13.22 43.81
C ILE A 80 -37.34 -14.73 43.59
N THR A 81 -36.71 -15.29 42.55
CA THR A 81 -36.80 -16.71 42.17
C THR A 81 -36.48 -17.62 43.34
N TYR A 82 -35.39 -17.34 44.06
CA TYR A 82 -34.97 -18.14 45.19
C TYR A 82 -35.98 -18.08 46.36
N SER A 83 -36.36 -16.86 46.77
CA SER A 83 -37.29 -16.65 47.88
C SER A 83 -38.67 -17.25 47.62
N MET A 84 -39.19 -17.11 46.40
CA MET A 84 -40.48 -17.68 46.01
C MET A 84 -40.45 -19.20 45.80
N SER A 85 -39.29 -19.76 45.45
CA SER A 85 -39.14 -21.21 45.25
C SER A 85 -38.96 -22.00 46.55
N LYS A 86 -38.62 -21.34 47.66
CA LYS A 86 -38.36 -21.96 48.95
C LYS A 86 -39.64 -22.52 49.61
N ASN A 87 -40.76 -21.81 49.51
CA ASN A 87 -42.03 -22.21 50.09
C ASN A 87 -42.97 -22.78 49.02
N SER A 88 -43.60 -23.93 49.27
CA SER A 88 -44.50 -24.59 48.31
C SER A 88 -45.76 -23.75 47.98
N ASN A 89 -46.27 -22.97 48.93
CA ASN A 89 -47.41 -22.08 48.72
C ASN A 89 -47.02 -20.87 47.85
N ASN A 90 -45.90 -20.22 48.16
CA ASN A 90 -45.37 -19.10 47.36
C ASN A 90 -45.00 -19.56 45.95
N LYS A 91 -44.49 -20.79 45.79
CA LYS A 91 -44.19 -21.40 44.49
C LYS A 91 -45.43 -21.62 43.62
N LYS A 92 -46.60 -21.89 44.22
CA LYS A 92 -47.88 -21.98 43.47
C LYS A 92 -48.40 -20.58 43.11
N ALA A 93 -48.37 -19.65 44.07
CA ALA A 93 -48.81 -18.27 43.86
C ALA A 93 -47.99 -17.57 42.77
N ILE A 94 -46.66 -17.67 42.81
CA ILE A 94 -45.79 -17.01 41.83
C ILE A 94 -45.93 -17.61 40.42
N LYS A 95 -46.31 -18.89 40.30
CA LYS A 95 -46.61 -19.50 38.99
C LYS A 95 -47.84 -18.85 38.36
N CYS A 96 -48.90 -18.64 39.14
CA CYS A 96 -50.10 -17.93 38.70
C CYS A 96 -49.77 -16.47 38.33
N MET A 97 -49.02 -15.77 39.19
CA MET A 97 -48.58 -14.40 38.91
C MET A 97 -47.72 -14.29 37.65
N ASN A 98 -46.88 -15.29 37.38
CA ASN A 98 -46.05 -15.33 36.19
C ASN A 98 -46.85 -15.53 34.89
N GLU A 99 -48.07 -16.05 34.95
CA GLU A 99 -48.97 -16.13 33.80
C GLU A 99 -49.78 -14.84 33.61
N MET A 100 -50.17 -14.18 34.71
CA MET A 100 -51.01 -12.97 34.67
C MET A 100 -50.23 -11.66 34.51
N TYR A 101 -49.14 -11.48 35.24
CA TYR A 101 -48.44 -10.20 35.42
C TYR A 101 -47.12 -10.11 34.65
N LYS A 102 -46.86 -11.03 33.73
CA LYS A 102 -45.62 -11.04 32.96
C LYS A 102 -45.60 -9.93 31.91
N VAL A 103 -44.64 -9.01 32.05
CA VAL A 103 -44.46 -7.87 31.14
C VAL A 103 -43.23 -8.02 30.23
N GLY A 104 -42.28 -8.89 30.58
CA GLY A 104 -41.08 -9.08 29.76
C GLY A 104 -40.14 -10.19 30.24
N ILE A 105 -38.93 -10.20 29.68
CA ILE A 105 -37.86 -11.15 30.00
C ILE A 105 -36.57 -10.35 30.28
N ILE A 106 -35.76 -10.79 31.24
CA ILE A 106 -34.47 -10.16 31.49
C ILE A 106 -33.48 -10.50 30.35
N GLY A 107 -32.85 -9.47 29.78
CA GLY A 107 -31.79 -9.59 28.79
C GLY A 107 -30.59 -10.30 29.40
N LYS A 108 -30.18 -11.42 28.78
CA LYS A 108 -28.95 -12.14 29.14
C LYS A 108 -28.00 -12.08 27.96
N THR A 109 -26.77 -11.64 28.18
CA THR A 109 -25.71 -11.75 27.17
C THR A 109 -25.45 -13.23 26.90
N THR A 110 -25.62 -13.67 25.66
CA THR A 110 -25.34 -15.06 25.29
C THR A 110 -23.85 -15.35 25.39
N SER A 111 -23.47 -16.58 25.74
CA SER A 111 -22.05 -16.99 25.79
C SER A 111 -21.35 -16.75 24.45
N GLY A 112 -22.07 -16.87 23.33
CA GLY A 112 -21.57 -16.54 22.01
C GLY A 112 -21.15 -15.07 21.87
N CYS A 113 -21.94 -14.12 22.39
CA CYS A 113 -21.61 -12.69 22.33
C CYS A 113 -20.35 -12.35 23.12
N ILE A 114 -20.19 -12.96 24.30
CA ILE A 114 -18.99 -12.79 25.14
C ILE A 114 -17.75 -13.31 24.41
N ILE A 115 -17.85 -14.52 23.84
CA ILE A 115 -16.77 -15.14 23.07
C ILE A 115 -16.40 -14.27 21.85
N SER A 116 -17.39 -13.80 21.09
CA SER A 116 -17.16 -12.94 19.92
C SER A 116 -16.48 -11.63 20.30
N ASN A 117 -16.91 -10.97 21.38
CA ASN A 117 -16.27 -9.74 21.84
C ASN A 117 -14.81 -9.96 22.25
N ILE A 118 -14.51 -11.06 22.95
CA ILE A 118 -13.13 -11.39 23.32
C ILE A 118 -12.27 -11.60 22.08
N PHE A 119 -12.73 -12.40 21.12
CA PHE A 119 -12.00 -12.62 19.87
C PHE A 119 -11.77 -11.33 19.09
N LEU A 120 -12.79 -10.47 18.99
CA LEU A 120 -12.69 -9.18 18.30
C LEU A 120 -11.65 -8.26 18.95
N VAL A 121 -11.64 -8.17 20.28
CA VAL A 121 -10.66 -7.35 20.99
C VAL A 121 -9.24 -7.90 20.83
N LEU A 122 -9.06 -9.22 20.89
CA LEU A 122 -7.75 -9.85 20.71
C LEU A 122 -7.17 -9.60 19.30
N THR A 123 -7.98 -9.75 18.24
CA THR A 123 -7.52 -9.50 16.87
C THR A 123 -7.21 -8.01 16.64
N LEU A 124 -8.01 -7.11 17.21
CA LEU A 124 -7.77 -5.67 17.13
C LEU A 124 -6.42 -5.29 17.77
N ILE A 125 -6.12 -5.81 18.96
CA ILE A 125 -4.83 -5.56 19.64
C ILE A 125 -3.67 -6.08 18.78
N PHE A 126 -3.81 -7.26 18.18
CA PHE A 126 -2.77 -7.82 17.31
C PHE A 126 -2.48 -6.96 16.08
N VAL A 127 -3.53 -6.51 15.37
CA VAL A 127 -3.39 -5.65 14.18
C VAL A 127 -2.74 -4.31 14.54
N ILE A 128 -3.20 -3.66 15.60
CA ILE A 128 -2.62 -2.39 16.07
C ILE A 128 -1.15 -2.60 16.48
N GLY A 129 -0.82 -3.71 17.15
CA GLY A 129 0.55 -4.05 17.53
C GLY A 129 1.50 -4.15 16.33
N VAL A 130 1.10 -4.85 15.26
CA VAL A 130 1.92 -4.99 14.05
C VAL A 130 2.14 -3.63 13.38
N ILE A 131 1.11 -2.79 13.31
CA ILE A 131 1.21 -1.44 12.73
C ILE A 131 2.18 -0.59 13.53
N ILE A 132 2.08 -0.60 14.87
CA ILE A 132 2.98 0.16 15.75
C ILE A 132 4.43 -0.32 15.59
N ILE A 133 4.67 -1.64 15.53
CA ILE A 133 6.02 -2.18 15.32
C ILE A 133 6.61 -1.70 14.00
N LYS A 134 5.83 -1.76 12.91
CA LYS A 134 6.26 -1.25 11.59
C LYS A 134 6.54 0.25 11.62
N PHE A 135 5.71 1.03 12.31
CA PHE A 135 5.89 2.46 12.47
C PHE A 135 7.14 2.81 13.28
N CYS A 136 7.36 2.16 14.42
CA CYS A 136 8.56 2.32 15.23
C CYS A 136 9.82 1.91 14.44
N MET A 137 9.77 0.79 13.70
CA MET A 137 10.85 0.37 12.81
C MET A 137 11.16 1.44 11.76
N ALA A 138 10.14 2.07 11.16
CA ALA A 138 10.33 3.15 10.19
C ALA A 138 10.93 4.42 10.81
N ILE A 139 10.52 4.80 12.02
CA ILE A 139 11.11 5.95 12.74
C ILE A 139 12.57 5.67 13.10
N ILE A 140 12.87 4.49 13.65
CA ILE A 140 14.24 4.08 13.97
C ILE A 140 15.08 4.07 12.68
N PHE A 141 14.54 3.55 11.59
CA PHE A 141 15.24 3.55 10.31
C PHE A 141 15.51 4.96 9.80
N SER A 142 14.50 5.84 9.83
CA SER A 142 14.60 7.22 9.35
C SER A 142 15.57 8.08 10.18
N TRP A 143 15.51 7.97 11.51
CA TRP A 143 16.25 8.87 12.41
C TRP A 143 17.64 8.34 12.77
N PHE A 144 17.81 7.02 12.89
CA PHE A 144 19.07 6.42 13.33
C PHE A 144 19.79 5.59 12.26
N LEU A 145 19.10 4.83 11.40
CA LEU A 145 19.76 3.94 10.42
C LEU A 145 20.02 4.60 9.06
N LYS A 146 19.27 5.64 8.68
CA LYS A 146 19.45 6.36 7.41
C LYS A 146 20.85 6.93 7.28
N TRP A 147 21.41 7.48 8.36
CA TRP A 147 22.73 8.12 8.36
C TRP A 147 23.91 7.12 8.25
N PRO A 148 23.92 5.95 8.93
CA PRO A 148 24.97 4.94 8.74
C PRO A 148 24.78 4.01 7.54
N MET A 149 23.61 3.97 6.88
CA MET A 149 23.40 3.16 5.66
C MET A 149 23.45 3.97 4.36
N GLY A 150 23.37 5.31 4.43
CA GLY A 150 23.49 6.20 3.27
C GLY A 150 24.89 6.75 2.99
N ASP A 151 25.83 6.61 3.95
CA ASP A 151 27.14 7.28 3.89
C ASP A 151 28.30 6.38 4.37
N ARG A 152 28.12 5.05 4.29
CA ARG A 152 29.30 4.18 4.19
C ARG A 152 29.84 4.35 2.79
N TYR A 153 31.07 4.83 2.70
CA TYR A 153 31.98 4.91 1.55
C TYR A 153 32.09 3.60 0.74
N GLY A 154 30.97 3.16 0.16
CA GLY A 154 30.82 2.10 -0.83
C GLY A 154 30.10 2.74 -2.00
N TYR A 155 30.70 2.61 -3.16
CA TYR A 155 30.46 3.47 -4.31
C TYR A 155 29.19 3.01 -5.02
N ILE A 156 28.01 3.43 -4.55
CA ILE A 156 26.73 3.18 -5.25
C ILE A 156 26.65 4.09 -6.48
N LYS A 157 27.52 3.84 -7.45
CA LYS A 157 27.58 4.64 -8.64
C LYS A 157 26.53 4.18 -9.62
N LYS A 158 25.49 4.99 -9.77
CA LYS A 158 24.31 4.64 -10.57
C LYS A 158 24.60 4.85 -12.04
N ILE A 159 24.48 3.77 -12.81
CA ILE A 159 24.40 3.80 -14.27
C ILE A 159 22.93 3.85 -14.67
N ILE A 160 22.55 4.81 -15.52
CA ILE A 160 21.17 4.96 -16.01
C ILE A 160 21.12 4.84 -17.52
N THR A 161 20.30 3.91 -18.03
CA THR A 161 20.10 3.65 -19.45
C THR A 161 18.78 4.24 -19.97
N CYS A 162 18.83 4.91 -21.14
CA CYS A 162 17.65 5.35 -21.92
C CYS A 162 17.79 4.81 -23.34
N TYR A 163 16.69 4.51 -24.06
CA TYR A 163 16.74 3.59 -25.21
C TYR A 163 16.42 4.24 -26.56
N SER A 164 15.32 4.99 -26.65
CA SER A 164 14.88 5.58 -27.93
C SER A 164 13.65 6.50 -27.79
N GLU A 165 13.75 7.61 -27.06
CA GLU A 165 12.64 8.55 -26.89
C GLU A 165 12.83 9.83 -27.72
N GLY A 166 11.79 10.68 -27.76
CA GLY A 166 11.89 12.04 -28.30
C GLY A 166 12.72 12.94 -27.39
N HIS A 167 13.13 14.11 -27.90
CA HIS A 167 13.97 15.06 -27.16
C HIS A 167 13.43 15.32 -25.74
N ASP A 168 12.13 15.59 -25.61
CA ASP A 168 11.50 15.94 -24.34
C ASP A 168 11.50 14.77 -23.34
N GLY A 169 11.31 13.53 -23.82
CA GLY A 169 11.32 12.35 -22.95
C GLY A 169 12.71 12.09 -22.34
N ILE A 170 13.75 12.20 -23.18
CA ILE A 170 15.14 12.06 -22.76
C ILE A 170 15.52 13.21 -21.82
N ALA A 171 15.25 14.46 -22.22
CA ALA A 171 15.59 15.65 -21.44
C ALA A 171 14.94 15.62 -20.05
N ASN A 172 13.62 15.38 -19.96
CA ASN A 172 12.92 15.32 -18.67
C ASN A 172 13.48 14.24 -17.75
N THR A 173 13.82 13.07 -18.31
CA THR A 173 14.40 11.97 -17.56
C THR A 173 15.81 12.34 -17.06
N LEU A 174 16.66 12.87 -17.94
CA LEU A 174 18.02 13.27 -17.59
C LEU A 174 18.06 14.42 -16.59
N ASP A 175 17.15 15.38 -16.69
CA ASP A 175 16.98 16.48 -15.74
C ASP A 175 16.58 15.97 -14.36
N SER A 176 15.59 15.07 -14.31
CA SER A 176 15.13 14.45 -13.06
C SER A 176 16.23 13.65 -12.38
N LEU A 177 17.03 12.91 -13.15
CA LEU A 177 18.16 12.13 -12.65
C LEU A 177 19.30 13.02 -12.15
N SER A 178 19.58 14.10 -12.87
CA SER A 178 20.58 15.10 -12.51
C SER A 178 20.20 15.80 -11.21
N ASN A 179 18.91 16.10 -11.00
CA ASN A 179 18.40 16.82 -9.83
C ASN A 179 18.25 15.95 -8.55
N THR A 180 18.67 14.68 -8.57
CA THR A 180 18.63 13.85 -7.36
C THR A 180 19.62 14.33 -6.28
N GLU A 181 19.27 14.11 -5.01
CA GLU A 181 20.10 14.44 -3.83
C GLU A 181 21.42 13.66 -3.75
N TYR A 182 21.62 12.67 -4.61
CA TYR A 182 22.85 11.88 -4.66
C TYR A 182 24.03 12.75 -5.15
N PRO A 183 25.27 12.57 -4.66
CA PRO A 183 26.41 13.37 -5.11
C PRO A 183 26.74 13.16 -6.59
N ASP A 184 27.03 14.23 -7.34
CA ASP A 184 27.30 14.13 -8.79
C ASP A 184 28.60 13.39 -9.12
N SER A 185 29.60 13.47 -8.23
CA SER A 185 30.85 12.71 -8.34
C SER A 185 30.66 11.20 -8.25
N LEU A 186 29.50 10.75 -7.77
CA LEU A 186 29.14 9.34 -7.66
C LEU A 186 28.10 8.93 -8.71
N LYS A 187 27.67 9.83 -9.61
CA LYS A 187 26.73 9.49 -10.69
C LYS A 187 27.51 9.18 -11.96
N LEU A 188 26.97 8.32 -12.83
CA LEU A 188 27.36 8.23 -14.23
C LEU A 188 26.12 7.90 -15.06
N ILE A 189 25.67 8.85 -15.87
CA ILE A 189 24.53 8.61 -16.76
C ILE A 189 25.06 7.87 -18.01
N VAL A 190 24.39 6.80 -18.46
CA VAL A 190 24.79 6.03 -19.65
C VAL A 190 23.61 5.85 -20.59
N VAL A 191 23.40 6.78 -21.52
CA VAL A 191 22.29 6.69 -22.49
C VAL A 191 22.67 5.76 -23.64
N ILE A 192 21.78 4.85 -24.05
CA ILE A 192 22.05 3.85 -25.09
C ILE A 192 21.01 3.94 -26.21
N CYS A 193 21.35 4.57 -27.32
CA CYS A 193 20.46 4.62 -28.49
C CYS A 193 20.45 3.28 -29.24
N ASP A 194 19.26 2.65 -29.35
CA ASP A 194 19.08 1.37 -30.03
C ASP A 194 18.96 1.50 -31.56
N GLY A 195 20.09 1.84 -32.17
CA GLY A 195 20.22 1.97 -33.62
C GLY A 195 20.05 3.41 -34.11
N LEU A 196 20.30 3.60 -35.40
CA LEU A 196 20.08 4.89 -36.07
C LEU A 196 18.61 5.03 -36.44
N VAL A 197 17.79 5.39 -35.46
CA VAL A 197 16.32 5.49 -35.57
C VAL A 197 15.83 6.92 -35.33
N LYS A 198 14.72 7.27 -36.00
CA LYS A 198 13.92 8.46 -35.67
C LYS A 198 12.80 8.05 -34.73
N GLY A 199 12.55 8.85 -33.69
CA GLY A 199 11.41 8.67 -32.80
C GLY A 199 10.09 8.90 -33.54
N GLU A 200 9.00 8.27 -33.08
CA GLU A 200 7.68 8.50 -33.66
C GLU A 200 7.27 9.97 -33.43
N GLY A 201 6.98 10.69 -34.52
CA GLY A 201 6.63 12.11 -34.47
C GLY A 201 7.80 13.10 -34.34
N ASN A 202 9.07 12.64 -34.44
CA ASN A 202 10.25 13.51 -34.39
C ASN A 202 10.94 13.64 -35.76
N ASP A 203 11.43 14.84 -36.07
CA ASP A 203 12.18 15.13 -37.30
C ASP A 203 13.66 14.70 -37.22
N GLU A 204 14.21 14.67 -36.01
CA GLU A 204 15.60 14.34 -35.70
C GLU A 204 15.81 12.86 -35.32
N TYR A 205 17.03 12.35 -35.53
CA TYR A 205 17.40 11.01 -35.08
C TYR A 205 17.68 11.04 -33.59
N THR A 206 17.21 10.04 -32.84
CA THR A 206 17.47 9.95 -31.39
C THR A 206 18.97 9.99 -31.04
N PRO A 207 19.86 9.33 -31.81
CA PRO A 207 21.30 9.53 -31.64
C PRO A 207 21.79 10.97 -31.68
N ASP A 208 21.26 11.80 -32.58
CA ASP A 208 21.70 13.19 -32.76
C ASP A 208 21.32 14.02 -31.53
N ILE A 209 20.09 13.84 -31.02
CA ILE A 209 19.60 14.43 -29.78
C ILE A 209 20.54 14.10 -28.61
N VAL A 210 20.89 12.81 -28.44
CA VAL A 210 21.76 12.38 -27.34
C VAL A 210 23.18 12.92 -27.47
N ILE A 211 23.72 13.02 -28.70
CA ILE A 211 25.04 13.60 -28.95
C ILE A 211 25.06 15.09 -28.56
N ASP A 212 24.00 15.85 -28.88
CA ASP A 212 23.90 17.27 -28.53
C ASP A 212 23.85 17.51 -27.01
N MET A 213 23.21 16.59 -26.27
CA MET A 213 23.12 16.65 -24.81
C MET A 213 24.45 16.41 -24.08
N VAL A 214 25.48 15.88 -24.77
CA VAL A 214 26.80 15.62 -24.19
C VAL A 214 27.77 16.77 -24.50
N ASP A 215 28.19 17.50 -23.46
CA ASP A 215 29.29 18.46 -23.53
C ASP A 215 30.64 17.72 -23.37
N PRO A 216 31.56 17.77 -24.35
CA PRO A 216 32.87 17.15 -24.25
C PRO A 216 33.89 17.93 -23.38
N GLY A 217 33.45 18.97 -22.65
CA GLY A 217 34.20 19.62 -21.56
C GLY A 217 34.89 20.93 -21.88
N ASN A 218 34.93 21.27 -23.16
CA ASN A 218 35.45 22.54 -23.67
C ASN A 218 34.31 23.47 -24.11
N GLY A 219 33.05 23.10 -23.86
CA GLY A 219 31.88 23.84 -24.30
C GLY A 219 31.56 23.72 -25.78
N SER A 220 32.36 22.97 -26.57
CA SER A 220 32.09 22.71 -27.99
C SER A 220 31.00 21.66 -28.16
N SER A 221 30.52 21.46 -29.39
CA SER A 221 29.67 20.31 -29.68
C SER A 221 30.51 19.14 -30.20
N TYR A 222 30.00 17.93 -30.08
CA TYR A 222 30.59 16.76 -30.75
C TYR A 222 30.47 16.84 -32.27
N TYR A 223 29.53 17.64 -32.80
CA TYR A 223 29.44 17.92 -34.24
C TYR A 223 30.73 18.55 -34.80
N ASP A 224 31.46 19.33 -34.00
CA ASP A 224 32.72 19.97 -34.40
C ASP A 224 33.90 18.97 -34.47
N ARG A 225 33.79 17.84 -33.76
CA ARG A 225 34.84 16.83 -33.65
C ARG A 225 34.69 15.67 -34.64
N GLY A 226 33.56 15.61 -35.34
CA GLY A 226 33.22 14.53 -36.26
C GLY A 226 32.75 13.25 -35.54
N PRO A 227 32.24 12.27 -36.32
CA PRO A 227 31.71 11.04 -35.77
C PRO A 227 32.80 10.20 -35.10
N GLN A 228 32.47 9.61 -33.95
CA GLN A 228 33.40 8.72 -33.24
C GLN A 228 33.60 7.41 -34.02
N GLU A 229 34.75 6.76 -33.84
CA GLU A 229 35.02 5.48 -34.48
C GLU A 229 34.08 4.39 -33.92
N PRO A 230 33.30 3.68 -34.75
CA PRO A 230 32.47 2.58 -34.28
C PRO A 230 33.32 1.41 -33.76
N LYS A 231 33.00 0.87 -32.58
CA LYS A 231 33.66 -0.28 -31.98
C LYS A 231 32.78 -1.52 -32.01
N SER A 232 33.39 -2.67 -32.31
CA SER A 232 32.66 -3.93 -32.47
C SER A 232 32.25 -4.55 -31.14
N TYR A 233 31.05 -5.12 -31.09
CA TYR A 233 30.56 -5.93 -29.98
C TYR A 233 29.66 -7.09 -30.45
N VAL A 234 29.39 -8.03 -29.54
CA VAL A 234 28.51 -9.19 -29.80
C VAL A 234 27.10 -8.89 -29.27
N ALA A 235 26.14 -8.75 -30.17
CA ALA A 235 24.74 -8.48 -29.87
C ALA A 235 23.92 -9.77 -29.68
N ILE A 236 22.79 -9.66 -28.96
CA ILE A 236 21.76 -10.70 -28.90
C ILE A 236 20.94 -10.67 -30.18
N ALA A 237 21.42 -11.39 -31.18
CA ALA A 237 20.70 -11.61 -32.42
C ALA A 237 21.14 -12.94 -33.04
N GLU A 238 20.54 -13.30 -34.17
CA GLU A 238 20.90 -14.51 -34.91
C GLU A 238 21.66 -14.18 -36.20
N GLY A 239 22.51 -15.12 -36.62
CA GLY A 239 23.29 -15.01 -37.86
C GLY A 239 24.19 -13.78 -37.91
N GLN A 240 24.21 -13.09 -39.05
CA GLN A 240 25.04 -11.91 -39.28
C GLN A 240 24.72 -10.75 -38.33
N LYS A 241 23.49 -10.70 -37.80
CA LYS A 241 23.06 -9.64 -36.88
C LYS A 241 23.72 -9.72 -35.50
N ARG A 242 24.41 -10.82 -35.16
CA ARG A 242 25.23 -10.97 -33.94
C ARG A 242 26.40 -10.00 -33.88
N HIS A 243 26.95 -9.62 -35.03
CA HIS A 243 27.98 -8.59 -35.07
C HIS A 243 27.29 -7.24 -35.17
N ASN A 244 27.55 -6.39 -34.18
CA ASN A 244 27.05 -5.02 -34.15
C ASN A 244 28.20 -4.08 -33.77
N MET A 245 28.02 -2.79 -34.05
CA MET A 245 28.99 -1.76 -33.70
C MET A 245 28.29 -0.59 -33.02
N ALA A 246 29.00 0.06 -32.10
CA ALA A 246 28.52 1.24 -31.40
C ALA A 246 29.60 2.32 -31.29
N GLN A 247 29.18 3.58 -31.28
CA GLN A 247 30.01 4.75 -31.06
C GLN A 247 29.80 5.23 -29.62
N ILE A 248 30.87 5.68 -28.95
CA ILE A 248 30.81 6.12 -27.57
C ILE A 248 31.20 7.59 -27.48
N TYR A 249 30.30 8.41 -26.95
CA TYR A 249 30.47 9.84 -26.68
C TYR A 249 30.53 10.02 -25.16
N ALA A 250 31.56 10.68 -24.64
CA ALA A 250 31.79 10.79 -23.20
C ALA A 250 32.01 12.25 -22.81
N GLY A 251 31.28 12.73 -21.81
CA GLY A 251 31.33 14.13 -21.42
C GLY A 251 30.44 14.43 -20.23
N TRP A 252 29.96 15.66 -20.16
CA TRP A 252 29.08 16.14 -19.11
C TRP A 252 27.69 16.42 -19.68
N TYR A 253 26.64 16.16 -18.91
CA TYR A 253 25.29 16.51 -19.32
C TYR A 253 25.13 18.03 -19.42
N ARG A 254 24.84 18.54 -20.63
CA ARG A 254 24.83 19.97 -20.99
C ARG A 254 23.65 20.74 -20.36
N TYR A 255 22.50 20.09 -20.25
CA TYR A 255 21.23 20.71 -19.86
C TYR A 255 20.84 20.42 -18.42
N ALA A 256 21.78 20.29 -17.47
CA ALA A 256 21.42 20.23 -16.04
C ALA A 256 20.80 21.58 -15.59
N ILE A 257 19.51 21.76 -15.89
CA ILE A 257 18.88 23.01 -16.34
C ILE A 257 18.78 24.11 -15.28
N ASN A 258 19.07 23.86 -14.01
CA ASN A 258 18.80 24.86 -12.95
C ASN A 258 19.90 25.04 -11.88
N ALA A 259 21.09 24.46 -12.03
CA ALA A 259 22.12 24.54 -11.01
C ALA A 259 23.45 25.00 -11.62
N TYR A 260 23.72 26.30 -11.54
CA TYR A 260 25.02 26.88 -11.81
C TYR A 260 26.14 25.96 -11.29
N SER A 261 27.03 25.55 -12.19
CA SER A 261 28.27 24.78 -11.94
C SER A 261 28.18 23.27 -11.60
N ARG A 262 27.02 22.59 -11.72
CA ARG A 262 26.98 21.12 -11.57
C ARG A 262 27.42 20.40 -12.85
N LYS A 263 28.36 19.47 -12.72
CA LYS A 263 28.91 18.65 -13.81
C LYS A 263 28.57 17.18 -13.54
N VAL A 264 27.53 16.68 -14.20
CA VAL A 264 27.14 15.26 -14.10
C VAL A 264 27.77 14.51 -15.28
N PRO A 265 28.63 13.50 -15.03
CA PRO A 265 29.26 12.75 -16.11
C PRO A 265 28.22 11.88 -16.85
N MET A 266 28.31 11.90 -18.17
CA MET A 266 27.38 11.25 -19.09
C MET A 266 28.15 10.55 -20.21
N ILE A 267 27.69 9.34 -20.55
CA ILE A 267 28.16 8.57 -21.71
C ILE A 267 26.97 8.29 -22.61
N GLY A 268 27.07 8.70 -23.88
CA GLY A 268 26.14 8.31 -24.95
C GLY A 268 26.71 7.15 -25.76
N ILE A 269 26.02 6.01 -25.75
CA ILE A 269 26.32 4.84 -26.57
C ILE A 269 25.35 4.81 -27.74
N ILE A 270 25.86 5.02 -28.95
CA ILE A 270 25.07 5.03 -30.18
C ILE A 270 25.31 3.73 -30.94
N LYS A 271 24.36 2.80 -30.91
CA LYS A 271 24.45 1.62 -31.78
C LYS A 271 24.25 2.06 -33.23
N CYS A 272 25.16 1.63 -34.10
CA CYS A 272 25.15 2.07 -35.49
C CYS A 272 25.15 0.92 -36.50
N GLY A 273 25.27 -0.34 -36.07
CA GLY A 273 25.33 -1.46 -37.00
C GLY A 273 26.70 -1.61 -37.65
N THR A 274 26.90 -2.69 -38.38
CA THR A 274 28.08 -2.85 -39.23
C THR A 274 28.08 -1.84 -40.38
N GLU A 275 29.24 -1.62 -41.02
CA GLU A 275 29.32 -0.74 -42.20
C GLU A 275 28.39 -1.20 -43.34
N SER A 276 28.26 -2.51 -43.53
CA SER A 276 27.31 -3.12 -44.47
C SER A 276 25.85 -2.77 -44.16
N GLU A 277 25.47 -2.67 -42.88
CA GLU A 277 24.12 -2.24 -42.49
C GLU A 277 23.88 -0.75 -42.71
N ARG A 278 24.92 0.08 -42.60
CA ARG A 278 24.82 1.55 -42.73
C ARG A 278 24.85 2.03 -44.18
N ILE A 279 25.83 1.55 -44.95
CA ILE A 279 26.18 2.09 -46.29
C ILE A 279 26.26 0.97 -47.34
N GLY A 280 26.22 -0.30 -46.92
CA GLY A 280 26.35 -1.44 -47.83
C GLY A 280 25.17 -1.62 -48.80
N PRO A 281 25.32 -2.58 -49.74
CA PRO A 281 24.34 -2.83 -50.80
C PRO A 281 22.96 -3.27 -50.28
N ASN A 282 22.91 -3.84 -49.07
CA ASN A 282 21.68 -4.22 -48.37
C ASN A 282 21.48 -3.35 -47.11
N ARG A 283 21.45 -2.03 -47.30
CA ARG A 283 21.27 -1.05 -46.22
C ARG A 283 20.04 -1.39 -45.37
N SER A 284 20.24 -1.45 -44.05
CA SER A 284 19.15 -1.64 -43.10
C SER A 284 18.37 -0.32 -42.93
N PRO A 285 17.03 -0.34 -42.86
CA PRO A 285 16.24 0.85 -42.54
C PRO A 285 16.49 1.36 -41.12
N LYS A 286 16.94 0.47 -40.20
CA LYS A 286 17.28 0.78 -38.81
C LYS A 286 18.61 0.11 -38.45
N PRO A 287 19.76 0.64 -38.92
CA PRO A 287 21.08 0.04 -38.66
C PRO A 287 21.37 -0.09 -37.17
N GLY A 288 21.89 -1.24 -36.74
CA GLY A 288 22.32 -1.46 -35.36
C GLY A 288 21.21 -1.65 -34.32
N ASN A 289 19.94 -1.49 -34.71
CA ASN A 289 18.80 -1.77 -33.83
C ASN A 289 18.66 -3.28 -33.60
N ARG A 290 18.61 -3.68 -32.32
CA ARG A 290 18.42 -5.08 -31.87
C ARG A 290 17.42 -5.20 -30.70
N GLY A 291 16.71 -4.13 -30.36
CA GLY A 291 15.72 -4.06 -29.30
C GLY A 291 16.28 -3.62 -27.95
N LYS A 292 15.38 -3.10 -27.08
CA LYS A 292 15.71 -2.64 -25.71
C LYS A 292 16.48 -3.69 -24.89
N ARG A 293 16.15 -4.98 -25.05
CA ARG A 293 16.83 -6.10 -24.37
C ARG A 293 18.31 -6.21 -24.74
N ASP A 294 18.66 -6.00 -26.02
CA ASP A 294 20.07 -6.01 -26.44
C ASP A 294 20.84 -4.86 -25.80
N SER A 295 20.25 -3.66 -25.69
CA SER A 295 20.88 -2.52 -25.01
C SER A 295 21.15 -2.82 -23.53
N GLN A 296 20.19 -3.45 -22.84
CA GLN A 296 20.37 -3.87 -21.45
C GLN A 296 21.51 -4.88 -21.30
N ILE A 297 21.56 -5.88 -22.19
CA ILE A 297 22.57 -6.94 -22.10
C ILE A 297 23.94 -6.45 -22.58
N LEU A 298 24.01 -5.48 -23.51
CA LEU A 298 25.27 -4.82 -23.87
C LEU A 298 25.95 -4.25 -22.62
N LEU A 299 25.21 -3.47 -21.84
CA LEU A 299 25.73 -2.85 -20.63
C LEU A 299 25.97 -3.85 -19.50
N LEU A 300 25.02 -4.76 -19.23
CA LEU A 300 25.21 -5.80 -18.21
C LEU A 300 26.37 -6.73 -18.54
N GLY A 301 26.55 -7.04 -19.82
CA GLY A 301 27.67 -7.84 -20.32
C GLY A 301 29.00 -7.12 -20.14
N PHE A 302 29.06 -5.81 -20.42
CA PHE A 302 30.23 -4.98 -20.12
C PHE A 302 30.59 -5.03 -18.63
N LEU A 303 29.61 -4.74 -17.76
CA LEU A 303 29.83 -4.75 -16.31
C LEU A 303 30.26 -6.13 -15.79
N SER A 304 29.63 -7.21 -16.26
CA SER A 304 30.03 -8.58 -15.94
C SER A 304 31.49 -8.84 -16.32
N ARG A 305 31.89 -8.47 -17.55
CA ARG A 305 33.27 -8.68 -18.01
C ARG A 305 34.28 -7.88 -17.20
N VAL A 306 33.93 -6.65 -16.82
CA VAL A 306 34.77 -5.81 -15.94
C VAL A 306 34.90 -6.43 -14.54
N MET A 307 33.79 -6.83 -13.92
CA MET A 307 33.77 -7.37 -12.55
C MET A 307 34.49 -8.71 -12.42
N PHE A 308 34.40 -9.57 -13.43
CA PHE A 308 35.03 -10.89 -13.44
C PHE A 308 36.38 -10.91 -14.17
N ASN A 309 36.87 -9.76 -14.61
CA ASN A 309 38.12 -9.62 -15.37
C ASN A 309 38.19 -10.57 -16.58
N GLU A 310 37.08 -10.67 -17.32
CA GLU A 310 36.97 -11.49 -18.52
C GLU A 310 37.53 -10.78 -19.75
N ARG A 311 37.63 -11.51 -20.87
CA ARG A 311 38.05 -10.94 -22.15
C ARG A 311 37.07 -9.87 -22.64
N MET A 312 37.54 -8.63 -22.71
CA MET A 312 36.81 -7.48 -23.25
C MET A 312 36.77 -7.48 -24.78
N THR A 313 35.68 -6.94 -25.34
CA THR A 313 35.57 -6.57 -26.76
C THR A 313 36.21 -5.19 -27.01
N GLU A 314 36.34 -4.79 -28.27
CA GLU A 314 36.80 -3.43 -28.63
C GLU A 314 35.91 -2.36 -28.02
N PHE A 315 34.59 -2.58 -28.03
CA PHE A 315 33.61 -1.69 -27.42
C PHE A 315 33.80 -1.60 -25.90
N ASP A 316 33.98 -2.74 -25.22
CA ASP A 316 34.15 -2.75 -23.76
C ASP A 316 35.42 -1.99 -23.35
N PHE A 317 36.51 -2.16 -24.10
CA PHE A 317 37.77 -1.47 -23.81
C PHE A 317 37.66 0.04 -24.01
N ASP A 318 37.03 0.49 -25.10
CA ASP A 318 36.77 1.92 -25.36
C ASP A 318 35.85 2.52 -24.27
N LEU A 319 34.80 1.79 -23.88
CA LEU A 319 33.89 2.21 -22.81
C LEU A 319 34.61 2.32 -21.47
N PHE A 320 35.39 1.30 -21.10
CA PHE A 320 36.15 1.26 -19.85
C PHE A 320 37.12 2.45 -19.74
N THR A 321 37.84 2.72 -20.83
CA THR A 321 38.82 3.82 -20.89
C THR A 321 38.12 5.17 -20.76
N LYS A 322 37.03 5.40 -21.49
CA LYS A 322 36.26 6.66 -21.44
C LYS A 322 35.61 6.90 -20.08
N ILE A 323 35.12 5.86 -19.41
CA ILE A 323 34.60 5.98 -18.04
C ILE A 323 35.71 6.48 -17.10
N TYR A 324 36.91 5.89 -17.20
CA TYR A 324 38.04 6.28 -16.37
C TYR A 324 38.53 7.69 -16.67
N GLU A 325 38.67 8.07 -17.94
CA GLU A 325 39.09 9.42 -18.34
C GLU A 325 38.09 10.50 -17.89
N LEU A 326 36.79 10.21 -17.95
CA LEU A 326 35.75 11.16 -17.59
C LEU A 326 35.58 11.33 -16.07
N THR A 327 35.64 10.22 -15.33
CA THR A 327 35.28 10.21 -13.90
C THR A 327 36.47 10.07 -12.96
N GLY A 328 37.63 9.67 -13.47
CA GLY A 328 38.80 9.32 -12.67
C GLY A 328 38.66 7.99 -11.90
N VAL A 329 37.59 7.23 -12.12
CA VAL A 329 37.33 5.99 -11.41
C VAL A 329 37.03 4.86 -12.38
N HIS A 330 37.57 3.68 -12.10
CA HIS A 330 37.31 2.48 -12.90
C HIS A 330 35.85 2.00 -12.81
N ALA A 331 35.43 1.29 -13.86
CA ALA A 331 34.06 0.80 -14.02
C ALA A 331 33.70 -0.34 -13.04
N ASP A 332 34.67 -1.06 -12.50
CA ASP A 332 34.51 -2.12 -11.49
C ASP A 332 34.07 -1.59 -10.11
N VAL A 333 34.34 -0.32 -9.83
CA VAL A 333 33.91 0.35 -8.59
C VAL A 333 32.42 0.73 -8.64
N TYR A 334 31.72 0.56 -9.76
CA TYR A 334 30.28 0.85 -9.85
C TYR A 334 29.45 -0.31 -9.29
N GLU A 335 28.87 -0.14 -8.09
CA GLU A 335 28.19 -1.24 -7.38
C GLU A 335 26.69 -1.39 -7.69
N SER A 336 26.07 -0.44 -8.41
CA SER A 336 24.61 -0.47 -8.61
C SER A 336 24.18 0.14 -9.93
N ILE A 337 23.23 -0.50 -10.60
CA ILE A 337 22.63 -0.02 -11.84
C ILE A 337 21.15 0.32 -11.62
N MET A 338 20.73 1.49 -12.08
CA MET A 338 19.33 1.92 -12.05
C MET A 338 18.87 2.09 -13.49
N MET A 339 18.18 1.08 -14.01
CA MET A 339 17.62 1.14 -15.36
C MET A 339 16.28 1.87 -15.31
N VAL A 340 16.15 2.94 -16.09
CA VAL A 340 14.93 3.76 -16.19
C VAL A 340 14.39 3.63 -17.60
N ASP A 341 13.07 3.52 -17.76
CA ASP A 341 12.46 3.68 -19.08
C ASP A 341 12.06 5.15 -19.21
N ALA A 342 12.55 5.86 -20.23
CA ALA A 342 12.30 7.30 -20.36
C ALA A 342 10.85 7.62 -20.81
N ASP A 343 10.03 6.58 -21.01
CA ASP A 343 8.58 6.65 -21.22
C ASP A 343 7.77 6.76 -19.90
N THR A 344 8.42 6.80 -18.73
CA THR A 344 7.72 6.90 -17.43
C THR A 344 7.42 8.34 -17.05
N ILE A 345 6.24 8.81 -17.44
CA ILE A 345 5.62 10.02 -16.87
C ILE A 345 4.95 9.61 -15.56
N VAL A 346 5.29 10.26 -14.45
CA VAL A 346 4.59 10.09 -13.16
C VAL A 346 3.78 11.33 -12.86
#